data_AF-V4HPV4-F1
#
_entry.id   AF-V4HPV4-F1
#
_cell.length_a   1.000
_cell.length_b   1.000
_cell.length_c   1.000
_cell.angle_alpha   90.00
_cell.angle_beta   90.00
_cell.angle_gamma   90.00
#
_symmetry.space_group_name_H-M   'P 1'
#
loop_
_entity.id
_entity.type
_entity.pdbx_description
1 polymer ?
#
loop_
_entity_poly.entity_id
_entity_poly.type
_entity_poly.pdbx_seq_one_letter_code
_entity_poly.pdbx_strand_id
1 'polypeptide(L)'
;MEGEELNTEGVIDYLAKLYRIYYRVYWNFDSLRTVYCSYPQYMMWDDHEIMDGWGSLTRDQRIDKLSNFWQDDEDHINSKIARLAYQAAKRAYLDYQHLHNPDTNVSNRQYDIVDKQQQWDYGFTKGPIGVYMLDTRSHHDVEHQADGARLLGPEQMTRFLQWLNTTAASGVKALFIVTAVPVVHWNDTVMNNMDLLLKIFGAMDDAIDEWGNETNITERNNLLEQIFKASHANQIPITFLSGDVHCSSAFKLKSTNYKYAKVMNITSSAISRKPPPAMASVAIEGSKSMYRSTHIEVENVFEMAGKNNFLVVDVESENNNLSIKANIYYGKPNDDELQKKEIKIV
;
A
#
# COMPACT_ATOMS: atom_id res chain seq x y z
N MET A 1 -27.55 33.57 -16.15
CA MET A 1 -26.14 33.44 -16.56
C MET A 1 -26.01 32.00 -17.00
N GLU A 2 -25.76 31.77 -18.29
CA GLU A 2 -25.42 30.43 -18.79
C GLU A 2 -24.22 29.92 -17.99
N GLY A 3 -24.33 28.71 -17.44
CA GLY A 3 -23.34 28.15 -16.53
C GLY A 3 -21.98 28.05 -17.22
N GLU A 4 -20.98 28.77 -16.69
CA GLU A 4 -19.61 28.66 -17.17
C GLU A 4 -19.15 27.21 -17.01
N GLU A 5 -18.87 26.55 -18.14
CA GLU A 5 -18.34 25.20 -18.15
C GLU A 5 -16.94 25.21 -17.52
N LEU A 6 -16.76 24.45 -16.43
CA LEU A 6 -15.49 24.35 -15.73
C LEU A 6 -14.35 23.97 -16.71
N ASN A 7 -13.33 24.82 -16.82
CA ASN A 7 -12.12 24.54 -17.60
C ASN A 7 -11.32 23.38 -16.99
N THR A 8 -11.68 22.16 -17.38
CA THR A 8 -11.16 20.91 -16.84
C THR A 8 -9.62 20.85 -16.88
N GLU A 9 -9.00 21.08 -18.05
CA GLU A 9 -7.54 21.05 -18.18
C GLU A 9 -6.86 22.14 -17.36
N GLY A 10 -7.43 23.36 -17.33
CA GLY A 10 -6.90 24.44 -16.49
C GLY A 10 -6.90 24.10 -15.01
N VAL A 11 -7.94 23.41 -14.52
CA VAL A 11 -8.02 22.92 -13.13
C VAL A 11 -6.98 21.82 -12.88
N ILE A 12 -6.85 20.84 -13.79
CA ILE A 12 -5.84 19.77 -13.65
C ILE A 12 -4.44 20.38 -13.58
N ASP A 13 -4.10 21.34 -14.45
CA ASP A 13 -2.81 22.01 -14.45
C ASP A 13 -2.54 22.80 -13.17
N TYR A 14 -3.57 23.48 -12.64
CA TYR A 14 -3.48 24.20 -11.38
C TYR A 14 -3.22 23.24 -10.21
N LEU A 15 -4.02 22.19 -10.08
CA LEU A 15 -3.85 21.18 -9.03
C LEU A 15 -2.50 20.46 -9.15
N ALA A 16 -2.07 20.11 -10.37
CA ALA A 16 -0.77 19.49 -10.60
C ALA A 16 0.38 20.40 -10.14
N LYS A 17 0.27 21.72 -10.35
CA LYS A 17 1.25 22.68 -9.80
C LYS A 17 1.29 22.63 -8.27
N LEU A 18 0.14 22.51 -7.60
CA LEU A 18 0.08 22.37 -6.14
C LEU A 18 0.73 21.07 -5.65
N TYR A 19 0.40 19.91 -6.23
CA TYR A 19 1.07 18.64 -5.90
C TYR A 19 2.59 18.76 -6.08
N ARG A 20 3.05 19.31 -7.20
CA ARG A 20 4.48 19.52 -7.46
C ARG A 20 5.14 20.47 -6.45
N ILE A 21 4.41 21.45 -5.90
CA ILE A 21 4.91 22.29 -4.79
C ILE A 21 5.15 21.41 -3.55
N TYR A 22 4.18 20.60 -3.15
CA TYR A 22 4.34 19.71 -1.99
C TYR A 22 5.51 18.74 -2.18
N TYR A 23 5.64 18.11 -3.35
CA TYR A 23 6.82 17.30 -3.67
C TYR A 23 8.12 18.07 -3.46
N ARG A 24 8.25 19.28 -4.03
CA ARG A 24 9.46 20.09 -3.84
C ARG A 24 9.70 20.49 -2.40
N VAL A 25 8.66 20.73 -1.60
CA VAL A 25 8.81 21.05 -0.17
C VAL A 25 9.35 19.84 0.58
N TYR A 26 8.69 18.68 0.49
CA TYR A 26 9.08 17.49 1.23
C TYR A 26 10.42 16.92 0.75
N TRP A 27 10.66 16.88 -0.57
CA TRP A 27 11.91 16.37 -1.14
C TRP A 27 13.10 17.30 -0.94
N ASN A 28 12.87 18.51 -0.41
CA ASN A 28 13.94 19.42 -0.05
C ASN A 28 14.42 19.26 1.41
N PHE A 29 13.82 18.37 2.20
CA PHE A 29 14.38 18.03 3.52
C PHE A 29 15.73 17.34 3.37
N ASP A 30 16.75 17.86 4.06
CA ASP A 30 18.15 17.38 3.94
C ASP A 30 18.28 15.88 4.26
N SER A 31 17.55 15.39 5.27
CA SER A 31 17.53 13.98 5.65
C SER A 31 16.98 13.10 4.53
N LEU A 32 15.89 13.52 3.89
CA LEU A 32 15.28 12.78 2.78
C LEU A 32 16.20 12.78 1.55
N ARG A 33 16.78 13.93 1.21
CA ARG A 33 17.76 14.05 0.12
C ARG A 33 18.97 13.15 0.33
N THR A 34 19.48 13.09 1.57
CA THR A 34 20.62 12.23 1.90
C THR A 34 20.32 10.76 1.59
N VAL A 35 19.14 10.27 1.97
CA VAL A 35 18.72 8.89 1.66
C VAL A 35 18.53 8.69 0.15
N TYR A 36 17.77 9.58 -0.51
CA TYR A 36 17.44 9.43 -1.94
C TYR A 36 18.68 9.55 -2.85
N CYS A 37 19.68 10.34 -2.47
CA CYS A 37 20.95 10.43 -3.22
C CYS A 37 21.89 9.24 -2.95
N SER A 38 21.67 8.47 -1.88
CA SER A 38 22.56 7.37 -1.48
C SER A 38 22.08 5.99 -1.96
N TYR A 39 20.77 5.84 -2.22
CA TYR A 39 20.17 4.55 -2.55
C TYR A 39 19.26 4.65 -3.78
N PRO A 40 19.25 3.65 -4.68
CA PRO A 40 18.24 3.55 -5.73
C PRO A 40 16.83 3.50 -5.14
N GLN A 41 15.89 4.23 -5.73
CA GLN A 41 14.51 4.30 -5.28
C GLN A 41 13.61 3.52 -6.24
N TYR A 42 12.71 2.71 -5.68
CA TYR A 42 11.59 2.09 -6.38
C TYR A 42 10.34 2.51 -5.64
N MET A 43 9.51 3.33 -6.27
CA MET A 43 8.42 4.03 -5.60
C MET A 43 7.06 3.49 -6.01
N MET A 44 6.12 3.53 -5.08
CA MET A 44 4.69 3.35 -5.33
C MET A 44 3.94 4.43 -4.56
N TRP A 45 2.81 4.88 -5.11
CA TRP A 45 1.92 5.79 -4.40
C TRP A 45 0.96 5.07 -3.47
N ASP A 46 0.39 5.84 -2.55
CA ASP A 46 -0.78 5.52 -1.75
C ASP A 46 -1.85 6.63 -1.92
N ASP A 47 -2.87 6.61 -1.09
CA ASP A 47 -3.93 7.62 -1.08
C ASP A 47 -3.40 9.05 -0.88
N HIS A 48 -2.40 9.26 -0.01
CA HIS A 48 -1.87 10.58 0.32
C HIS A 48 -1.12 11.28 -0.83
N GLU A 49 -0.74 10.56 -1.89
CA GLU A 49 -0.30 11.17 -3.16
C GLU A 49 -1.46 11.77 -3.97
N ILE A 50 -2.70 11.37 -3.67
CA ILE A 50 -3.93 11.77 -4.36
C ILE A 50 -4.80 12.60 -3.41
N MET A 51 -5.49 11.94 -2.48
CA MET A 51 -6.36 12.50 -1.47
C MET A 51 -6.53 11.46 -0.37
N ASP A 52 -6.44 11.87 0.89
CA ASP A 52 -6.67 11.03 2.07
C ASP A 52 -7.95 10.18 1.92
N GLY A 53 -7.82 8.86 1.99
CA GLY A 53 -8.89 7.87 1.78
C GLY A 53 -9.28 7.61 0.32
N TRP A 54 -8.42 7.95 -0.66
CA TRP A 54 -8.71 7.74 -2.08
C TRP A 54 -9.02 6.27 -2.40
N GLY A 55 -10.19 6.04 -2.99
CA GLY A 55 -10.70 4.70 -3.31
C GLY A 55 -11.64 4.13 -2.26
N SER A 56 -11.53 4.57 -0.99
CA SER A 56 -12.35 4.10 0.15
C SER A 56 -13.57 4.94 0.49
N LEU A 57 -13.64 6.16 -0.01
CA LEU A 57 -14.76 7.06 0.26
C LEU A 57 -15.86 6.87 -0.79
N THR A 58 -17.13 6.80 -0.37
CA THR A 58 -18.27 6.92 -1.28
C THR A 58 -18.33 8.32 -1.91
N ARG A 59 -19.13 8.51 -2.96
CA ARG A 59 -19.32 9.81 -3.61
C ARG A 59 -19.76 10.86 -2.62
N ASP A 60 -20.73 10.53 -1.76
CA ASP A 60 -21.26 11.46 -0.77
C ASP A 60 -20.20 11.83 0.27
N GLN A 61 -19.40 10.85 0.74
CA GLN A 61 -18.28 11.11 1.65
C GLN A 61 -17.18 11.97 1.01
N ARG A 62 -16.88 11.76 -0.28
CA ARG A 62 -15.92 12.60 -1.01
C ARG A 62 -16.42 14.04 -1.13
N ILE A 63 -17.72 14.24 -1.36
CA ILE A 63 -18.34 15.56 -1.43
C ILE A 63 -18.30 16.23 -0.06
N ASP A 64 -18.67 15.52 1.00
CA ASP A 64 -18.66 16.02 2.38
C ASP A 64 -17.25 16.47 2.81
N LYS A 65 -16.22 15.66 2.49
CA LYS A 65 -14.81 15.97 2.78
C LYS A 65 -14.30 17.22 2.04
N LEU A 66 -14.89 17.56 0.90
CA LEU A 66 -14.56 18.75 0.12
C LEU A 66 -15.45 19.96 0.44
N SER A 67 -16.57 19.74 1.12
CA SER A 67 -17.52 20.79 1.45
C SER A 67 -16.95 21.72 2.53
N ASN A 68 -16.96 23.03 2.26
CA ASN A 68 -16.61 24.01 3.29
C ASN A 68 -17.88 24.45 4.02
N PHE A 69 -17.85 24.47 5.35
CA PHE A 69 -18.97 24.79 6.25
C PHE A 69 -19.62 26.19 6.03
N TRP A 70 -19.08 27.01 5.12
CA TRP A 70 -19.47 28.40 4.87
C TRP A 70 -19.54 28.78 3.38
N GLN A 71 -19.52 27.81 2.46
CA GLN A 71 -19.65 28.07 1.02
C GLN A 71 -20.89 27.35 0.47
N ASP A 72 -21.66 28.03 -0.38
CA ASP A 72 -22.71 27.42 -1.20
C ASP A 72 -22.05 26.58 -2.29
N ASP A 73 -21.41 25.47 -1.90
CA ASP A 73 -20.72 24.58 -2.83
C ASP A 73 -21.74 23.73 -3.60
N GLU A 74 -21.62 23.71 -4.92
CA GLU A 74 -22.43 22.83 -5.75
C GLU A 74 -21.81 21.41 -5.75
N ASP A 75 -22.51 20.41 -5.19
CA ASP A 75 -22.05 19.01 -5.05
C ASP A 75 -21.44 18.40 -6.33
N HIS A 76 -21.98 18.77 -7.49
CA HIS A 76 -21.50 18.29 -8.78
C HIS A 76 -20.12 18.86 -9.15
N ILE A 77 -19.80 20.08 -8.73
CA ILE A 77 -18.49 20.70 -8.90
C ILE A 77 -17.48 20.02 -7.98
N ASN A 78 -17.82 19.80 -6.70
CA ASN A 78 -16.92 19.12 -5.75
C ASN A 78 -16.57 17.69 -6.21
N SER A 79 -17.58 16.93 -6.67
CA SER A 79 -17.34 15.60 -7.23
C SER A 79 -16.46 15.64 -8.49
N LYS A 80 -16.62 16.65 -9.35
CA LYS A 80 -15.76 16.86 -10.51
C LYS A 80 -14.33 17.19 -10.08
N ILE A 81 -14.14 18.11 -9.13
CA ILE A 81 -12.82 18.50 -8.61
C ILE A 81 -12.07 17.29 -8.04
N ALA A 82 -12.71 16.41 -7.28
CA ALA A 82 -12.07 15.18 -6.77
C ALA A 82 -11.47 14.32 -7.89
N ARG A 83 -12.21 14.14 -9.00
CA ARG A 83 -11.72 13.40 -10.17
C ARG A 83 -10.57 14.14 -10.88
N LEU A 84 -10.63 15.46 -10.95
CA LEU A 84 -9.56 16.27 -11.54
C LEU A 84 -8.30 16.28 -10.67
N ALA A 85 -8.45 16.21 -9.34
CA ALA A 85 -7.35 16.04 -8.41
C ALA A 85 -6.61 14.72 -8.63
N TYR A 86 -7.32 13.63 -8.89
CA TYR A 86 -6.69 12.36 -9.30
C TYR A 86 -5.89 12.47 -10.59
N GLN A 87 -6.45 13.10 -11.62
CA GLN A 87 -5.70 13.34 -12.87
C GLN A 87 -4.44 14.18 -12.63
N ALA A 88 -4.54 15.22 -11.80
CA ALA A 88 -3.41 16.05 -11.41
C ALA A 88 -2.35 15.30 -10.59
N ALA A 89 -2.79 14.47 -9.63
CA ALA A 89 -1.94 13.64 -8.79
C ALA A 89 -1.13 12.66 -9.64
N LYS A 90 -1.74 12.02 -10.64
CA LYS A 90 -1.03 11.18 -11.62
C LYS A 90 0.07 11.91 -12.36
N ARG A 91 -0.18 13.16 -12.81
CA ARG A 91 0.86 13.97 -13.48
C ARG A 91 2.05 14.17 -12.55
N ALA A 92 1.81 14.49 -11.28
CA ALA A 92 2.86 14.70 -10.29
C ALA A 92 3.57 13.40 -9.87
N TYR A 93 2.82 12.32 -9.64
CA TYR A 93 3.36 11.00 -9.31
C TYR A 93 4.26 10.48 -10.44
N LEU A 94 3.82 10.61 -11.70
CA LEU A 94 4.65 10.27 -12.85
C LEU A 94 5.96 11.06 -12.84
N ASP A 95 5.87 12.40 -12.73
CA ASP A 95 7.02 13.30 -12.79
C ASP A 95 8.07 13.03 -11.69
N TYR A 96 7.61 12.74 -10.46
CA TYR A 96 8.50 12.68 -9.29
C TYR A 96 8.85 11.26 -8.89
N GLN A 97 7.92 10.31 -8.92
CA GLN A 97 8.10 8.96 -8.38
C GLN A 97 8.19 7.87 -9.46
N HIS A 98 7.36 7.92 -10.51
CA HIS A 98 7.20 6.76 -11.40
C HIS A 98 8.16 6.72 -12.58
N LEU A 99 8.56 7.88 -13.14
CA LEU A 99 9.39 7.92 -14.36
C LEU A 99 10.75 7.20 -14.24
N HIS A 100 11.26 7.00 -13.02
CA HIS A 100 12.52 6.30 -12.78
C HIS A 100 12.34 4.82 -12.39
N ASN A 101 11.09 4.36 -12.22
CA ASN A 101 10.79 2.95 -11.99
C ASN A 101 11.02 2.13 -13.28
N PRO A 102 11.02 0.79 -13.20
CA PRO A 102 10.95 -0.06 -14.39
C PRO A 102 9.82 0.36 -15.34
N ASP A 103 10.05 0.22 -16.65
CA ASP A 103 9.12 0.69 -17.67
C ASP A 103 7.78 -0.04 -17.60
N THR A 104 6.69 0.71 -17.50
CA THR A 104 5.31 0.22 -17.45
C THR A 104 4.45 0.71 -18.61
N ASN A 105 5.06 1.06 -19.75
CA ASN A 105 4.38 1.68 -20.90
C ASN A 105 3.79 3.09 -20.62
N VAL A 106 4.13 3.68 -19.47
CA VAL A 106 3.76 5.07 -19.09
C VAL A 106 4.96 6.04 -19.30
N SER A 107 6.07 5.54 -19.86
CA SER A 107 7.40 6.17 -19.86
C SER A 107 7.59 7.42 -20.74
N ASN A 108 6.58 7.87 -21.49
CA ASN A 108 6.69 9.01 -22.42
C ASN A 108 6.01 10.31 -21.93
N ARG A 109 5.79 10.49 -20.62
CA ARG A 109 5.07 11.65 -20.06
C ARG A 109 3.72 11.90 -20.76
N GLN A 110 3.08 10.84 -21.23
CA GLN A 110 1.78 10.92 -21.84
C GLN A 110 0.74 10.99 -20.71
N TYR A 111 0.46 12.21 -20.29
CA TYR A 111 -0.56 12.49 -19.28
C TYR A 111 -1.98 12.16 -19.77
N ASP A 112 -2.16 12.02 -21.09
CA ASP A 112 -3.45 11.83 -21.77
C ASP A 112 -3.76 10.34 -22.06
N ILE A 113 -2.97 9.42 -21.52
CA ILE A 113 -3.33 7.99 -21.60
C ILE A 113 -4.63 7.81 -20.81
N VAL A 114 -5.66 7.29 -21.48
CA VAL A 114 -6.95 6.94 -20.86
C VAL A 114 -6.68 6.06 -19.64
N ASP A 115 -7.31 6.33 -18.50
CA ASP A 115 -7.04 5.67 -17.20
C ASP A 115 -6.86 4.14 -17.30
N LYS A 116 -7.64 3.47 -18.16
CA LYS A 116 -7.59 2.02 -18.40
C LYS A 116 -6.31 1.49 -19.07
N GLN A 117 -5.44 2.36 -19.57
CA GLN A 117 -4.20 2.01 -20.26
C GLN A 117 -2.95 2.37 -19.44
N GLN A 118 -3.13 2.97 -18.25
CA GLN A 118 -2.02 3.30 -17.37
C GLN A 118 -1.73 2.12 -16.44
N GLN A 119 -0.48 1.69 -16.44
CA GLN A 119 0.01 0.64 -15.57
C GLN A 119 0.99 1.26 -14.56
N TRP A 120 0.66 1.23 -13.27
CA TRP A 120 1.53 1.71 -12.20
C TRP A 120 2.18 0.59 -11.40
N ASP A 121 1.67 -0.64 -11.53
CA ASP A 121 2.26 -1.85 -10.98
C ASP A 121 3.43 -2.35 -11.83
N TYR A 122 4.46 -2.91 -11.19
CA TYR A 122 5.64 -3.41 -11.90
C TYR A 122 6.41 -4.45 -11.08
N GLY A 123 7.14 -5.30 -11.79
CA GLY A 123 8.01 -6.31 -11.19
C GLY A 123 9.46 -6.19 -11.68
N PHE A 124 10.40 -6.58 -10.84
CA PHE A 124 11.81 -6.69 -11.20
C PHE A 124 12.50 -7.81 -10.43
N THR A 125 13.70 -8.19 -10.88
CA THR A 125 14.56 -9.18 -10.21
C THR A 125 15.90 -8.54 -9.88
N LYS A 126 16.38 -8.78 -8.66
CA LYS A 126 17.70 -8.31 -8.20
C LYS A 126 18.43 -9.44 -7.50
N GLY A 127 19.47 -9.98 -8.14
CA GLY A 127 20.21 -11.11 -7.58
C GLY A 127 19.28 -12.30 -7.31
N PRO A 128 19.24 -12.85 -6.09
CA PRO A 128 18.44 -14.04 -5.78
C PRO A 128 16.97 -13.72 -5.45
N ILE A 129 16.48 -12.47 -5.63
CA ILE A 129 15.13 -12.10 -5.23
C ILE A 129 14.32 -11.50 -6.38
N GLY A 130 13.01 -11.79 -6.39
CA GLY A 130 12.02 -11.07 -7.19
C GLY A 130 11.23 -10.08 -6.32
N VAL A 131 10.89 -8.93 -6.87
CA VAL A 131 10.07 -7.91 -6.21
C VAL A 131 8.94 -7.50 -7.14
N TYR A 132 7.72 -7.38 -6.61
CA TYR A 132 6.58 -6.79 -7.32
C TYR A 132 5.98 -5.66 -6.51
N MET A 133 5.82 -4.50 -7.12
CA MET A 133 5.16 -3.34 -6.56
C MET A 133 3.72 -3.36 -7.07
N LEU A 134 2.75 -3.58 -6.18
CA LEU A 134 1.33 -3.47 -6.51
C LEU A 134 0.95 -1.99 -6.62
N ASP A 135 -0.07 -1.71 -7.43
CA ASP A 135 -0.89 -0.51 -7.33
C ASP A 135 -2.23 -0.88 -6.69
N THR A 136 -2.56 -0.26 -5.57
CA THR A 136 -3.82 -0.49 -4.83
C THR A 136 -4.73 0.74 -4.87
N ARG A 137 -4.45 1.73 -5.72
CA ARG A 137 -5.16 3.01 -5.75
C ARG A 137 -5.77 3.35 -7.10
N SER A 138 -5.19 2.95 -8.24
CA SER A 138 -5.82 3.26 -9.54
C SER A 138 -7.13 2.52 -9.80
N HIS A 139 -7.25 1.28 -9.33
CA HIS A 139 -8.47 0.49 -9.53
C HIS A 139 -9.46 0.65 -8.37
N HIS A 140 -9.01 1.20 -7.24
CA HIS A 140 -9.77 1.23 -5.99
C HIS A 140 -11.06 2.05 -6.10
N ASP A 141 -12.19 1.36 -6.06
CA ASP A 141 -13.53 1.95 -6.06
C ASP A 141 -14.47 1.13 -5.16
N VAL A 142 -14.83 1.69 -4.01
CA VAL A 142 -15.80 1.09 -3.07
C VAL A 142 -17.25 1.07 -3.56
N GLU A 143 -17.61 1.83 -4.60
CA GLU A 143 -18.97 2.00 -5.08
C GLU A 143 -19.28 1.15 -6.33
N HIS A 144 -18.35 1.03 -7.29
CA HIS A 144 -18.67 0.56 -8.65
C HIS A 144 -17.94 -0.71 -9.10
N GLN A 145 -17.85 -1.75 -8.26
CA GLN A 145 -17.21 -3.01 -8.65
C GLN A 145 -18.11 -4.22 -8.36
N ALA A 146 -18.80 -4.68 -9.42
CA ALA A 146 -19.70 -5.83 -9.35
C ALA A 146 -18.97 -7.19 -9.32
N ASP A 147 -17.68 -7.21 -9.70
CA ASP A 147 -16.84 -8.41 -9.72
C ASP A 147 -16.14 -8.71 -8.39
N GLY A 148 -16.18 -7.76 -7.43
CA GLY A 148 -15.51 -7.87 -6.13
C GLY A 148 -13.99 -7.71 -6.18
N ALA A 149 -13.43 -7.26 -7.31
CA ALA A 149 -11.99 -7.00 -7.50
C ALA A 149 -11.70 -5.51 -7.34
N ARG A 150 -11.87 -5.00 -6.11
CA ARG A 150 -11.85 -3.56 -5.85
C ARG A 150 -10.45 -2.98 -5.82
N LEU A 151 -9.44 -3.66 -5.31
CA LEU A 151 -8.13 -3.09 -5.04
C LEU A 151 -7.23 -3.09 -6.27
N LEU A 152 -7.02 -4.27 -6.88
CA LEU A 152 -6.11 -4.39 -8.04
C LEU A 152 -6.88 -4.37 -9.35
N GLY A 153 -8.04 -5.00 -9.34
CA GLY A 153 -8.81 -5.26 -10.55
C GLY A 153 -8.25 -6.39 -11.40
N PRO A 154 -9.03 -6.84 -12.39
CA PRO A 154 -8.73 -8.05 -13.16
C PRO A 154 -7.46 -7.95 -14.00
N GLU A 155 -7.14 -6.78 -14.55
CA GLU A 155 -5.99 -6.58 -15.43
C GLU A 155 -4.67 -6.67 -14.67
N GLN A 156 -4.57 -5.97 -13.53
CA GLN A 156 -3.39 -6.04 -12.68
C GLN A 156 -3.26 -7.42 -12.02
N MET A 157 -4.36 -8.02 -11.57
CA MET A 157 -4.33 -9.39 -11.04
C MET A 157 -3.76 -10.35 -12.09
N THR A 158 -4.15 -10.22 -13.36
CA THR A 158 -3.61 -11.04 -14.45
C THR A 158 -2.10 -10.84 -14.63
N ARG A 159 -1.62 -9.59 -14.67
CA ARG A 159 -0.19 -9.27 -14.78
C ARG A 159 0.60 -9.80 -13.58
N PHE A 160 0.08 -9.60 -12.37
CA PHE A 160 0.69 -10.08 -11.13
C PHE A 160 0.82 -11.61 -11.13
N LEU A 161 -0.22 -12.35 -11.49
CA LEU A 161 -0.18 -13.81 -11.52
C LEU A 161 0.77 -14.34 -12.60
N GLN A 162 0.85 -13.66 -13.75
CA GLN A 162 1.86 -13.99 -14.76
C GLN A 162 3.28 -13.78 -14.22
N TRP A 163 3.54 -12.64 -13.58
CA TRP A 163 4.83 -12.35 -12.94
C TRP A 163 5.16 -13.37 -11.84
N LEU A 164 4.21 -13.67 -10.96
CA LEU A 164 4.39 -14.59 -9.83
C LEU A 164 4.81 -15.97 -10.32
N ASN A 165 4.07 -16.53 -11.28
CA ASN A 165 4.36 -17.85 -11.82
C ASN A 165 5.69 -17.90 -12.58
N THR A 166 5.97 -16.88 -13.39
CA THR A 166 7.21 -16.81 -14.18
C THR A 166 8.43 -16.64 -13.29
N THR A 167 8.35 -15.74 -12.30
CA THR A 167 9.48 -15.40 -11.42
C THR A 167 9.72 -16.49 -10.39
N ALA A 168 8.67 -17.11 -9.84
CA ALA A 168 8.83 -18.24 -8.93
C ALA A 168 9.55 -19.44 -9.59
N ALA A 169 9.36 -19.61 -10.91
CA ALA A 169 10.00 -20.66 -11.69
C ALA A 169 11.39 -20.28 -12.26
N SER A 170 11.86 -19.04 -12.09
CA SER A 170 13.09 -18.54 -12.73
C SER A 170 14.38 -18.82 -11.96
N GLY A 171 14.29 -19.42 -10.77
CA GLY A 171 15.44 -19.75 -9.91
C GLY A 171 15.76 -18.69 -8.85
N VAL A 172 14.91 -17.67 -8.67
CA VAL A 172 14.96 -16.81 -7.48
C VAL A 172 14.75 -17.64 -6.21
N LYS A 173 15.30 -17.17 -5.10
CA LYS A 173 15.24 -17.84 -3.80
C LYS A 173 14.22 -17.22 -2.84
N ALA A 174 13.70 -16.04 -3.14
CA ALA A 174 12.62 -15.39 -2.40
C ALA A 174 11.87 -14.39 -3.27
N LEU A 175 10.62 -14.12 -2.91
CA LEU A 175 9.80 -13.08 -3.52
C LEU A 175 9.34 -12.06 -2.48
N PHE A 176 9.33 -10.79 -2.87
CA PHE A 176 8.72 -9.71 -2.12
C PHE A 176 7.56 -9.12 -2.93
N ILE A 177 6.47 -8.86 -2.23
CA ILE A 177 5.30 -8.18 -2.81
C ILE A 177 5.09 -6.92 -1.97
N VAL A 178 5.20 -5.76 -2.59
CA VAL A 178 5.03 -4.47 -1.93
C VAL A 178 3.62 -3.98 -2.21
N THR A 179 2.91 -3.62 -1.15
CA THR A 179 1.51 -3.16 -1.18
C THR A 179 1.39 -1.95 -0.27
N ALA A 180 0.59 -0.96 -0.65
CA ALA A 180 0.44 0.27 0.13
C ALA A 180 -0.16 -0.06 1.51
N VAL A 181 -1.29 -0.77 1.45
CA VAL A 181 -2.06 -1.25 2.61
C VAL A 181 -1.74 -2.71 2.94
N PRO A 182 -1.67 -3.09 4.22
CA PRO A 182 -1.33 -4.45 4.64
C PRO A 182 -2.39 -5.49 4.29
N VAL A 183 -1.97 -6.72 3.97
CA VAL A 183 -2.89 -7.84 3.71
C VAL A 183 -3.53 -8.37 4.99
N VAL A 184 -2.82 -8.20 6.11
CA VAL A 184 -3.27 -8.47 7.49
C VAL A 184 -2.63 -7.44 8.41
N HIS A 185 -3.43 -6.68 9.15
CA HIS A 185 -2.91 -5.82 10.20
C HIS A 185 -3.87 -5.61 11.36
N TRP A 186 -5.01 -4.98 11.13
CA TRP A 186 -5.98 -4.76 12.19
C TRP A 186 -6.84 -6.00 12.43
N ASN A 187 -7.33 -6.13 13.66
CA ASN A 187 -8.32 -7.14 13.97
C ASN A 187 -9.65 -6.76 13.30
N ASP A 188 -10.06 -7.51 12.29
CA ASP A 188 -11.27 -7.22 11.51
C ASP A 188 -12.55 -7.11 12.37
N THR A 189 -12.62 -7.80 13.52
CA THR A 189 -13.76 -7.66 14.45
C THR A 189 -13.75 -6.32 15.19
N VAL A 190 -12.55 -5.78 15.48
CA VAL A 190 -12.37 -4.44 16.06
C VAL A 190 -12.68 -3.38 15.01
N MET A 191 -12.21 -3.56 13.78
CA MET A 191 -12.45 -2.62 12.67
C MET A 191 -13.93 -2.56 12.26
N ASN A 192 -14.70 -3.62 12.48
CA ASN A 192 -16.14 -3.59 12.26
C ASN A 192 -16.93 -2.94 13.43
N ASN A 193 -16.26 -2.49 14.50
CA ASN A 193 -16.90 -1.83 15.64
C ASN A 193 -16.60 -0.32 15.65
N MET A 194 -17.53 0.46 15.11
CA MET A 194 -17.40 1.92 14.91
C MET A 194 -17.11 2.68 16.22
N ASP A 195 -17.74 2.31 17.34
CA ASP A 195 -17.53 2.98 18.63
C ASP A 195 -16.12 2.76 19.17
N LEU A 196 -15.56 1.57 18.94
CA LEU A 196 -14.20 1.23 19.37
C LEU A 196 -13.16 1.87 18.46
N LEU A 197 -13.41 1.87 17.14
CA LEU A 197 -12.59 2.55 16.14
C LEU A 197 -12.43 4.03 16.43
N LEU A 198 -13.54 4.76 16.61
CA LEU A 198 -13.52 6.20 16.89
C LEU A 198 -12.73 6.53 18.15
N LYS A 199 -12.83 5.68 19.19
CA LYS A 199 -12.09 5.86 20.45
C LYS A 199 -10.58 5.66 20.29
N ILE A 200 -10.14 4.81 19.35
CA ILE A 200 -8.72 4.46 19.19
C ILE A 200 -8.05 5.34 18.12
N PHE A 201 -8.71 5.58 16.99
CA PHE A 201 -8.11 6.18 15.80
C PHE A 201 -8.61 7.58 15.45
N GLY A 202 -9.79 7.98 15.96
CA GLY A 202 -10.36 9.31 15.72
C GLY A 202 -10.86 9.60 14.30
N ALA A 203 -10.50 8.79 13.30
CA ALA A 203 -11.00 8.80 11.93
C ALA A 203 -11.22 7.36 11.43
N MET A 204 -12.04 7.19 10.39
CA MET A 204 -12.57 5.89 9.94
C MET A 204 -11.96 5.39 8.61
N ASP A 205 -11.17 6.20 7.92
CA ASP A 205 -10.88 5.98 6.49
C ASP A 205 -9.94 4.76 6.27
N ASP A 206 -8.92 4.59 7.11
CA ASP A 206 -7.93 3.49 7.04
C ASP A 206 -8.56 2.08 7.13
N ALA A 207 -9.75 1.96 7.75
CA ALA A 207 -10.43 0.68 7.99
C ALA A 207 -11.07 0.06 6.74
N ILE A 208 -11.46 0.91 5.79
CA ILE A 208 -12.15 0.49 4.56
C ILE A 208 -11.13 0.08 3.49
N ASP A 209 -9.93 0.67 3.57
CA ASP A 209 -8.84 0.50 2.62
C ASP A 209 -8.19 -0.88 2.66
N GLU A 210 -8.23 -1.55 3.81
CA GLU A 210 -7.48 -2.79 3.98
C GLU A 210 -8.06 -3.97 3.17
N TRP A 211 -7.17 -4.90 2.84
CA TRP A 211 -7.54 -6.20 2.29
C TRP A 211 -8.48 -7.00 3.21
N GLY A 212 -8.50 -6.68 4.51
CA GLY A 212 -9.38 -7.25 5.52
C GLY A 212 -10.85 -6.84 5.41
N ASN A 213 -11.13 -5.73 4.72
CA ASN A 213 -12.48 -5.22 4.59
C ASN A 213 -13.39 -6.20 3.84
N GLU A 214 -14.64 -6.33 4.30
CA GLU A 214 -15.67 -7.20 3.72
C GLU A 214 -15.76 -7.13 2.20
N THR A 215 -15.56 -5.94 1.65
CA THR A 215 -15.69 -5.68 0.23
C THR A 215 -14.47 -6.14 -0.59
N ASN A 216 -13.32 -6.34 0.06
CA ASN A 216 -12.03 -6.69 -0.55
C ASN A 216 -11.65 -8.17 -0.33
N ILE A 217 -12.33 -8.87 0.59
CA ILE A 217 -11.97 -10.24 1.00
C ILE A 217 -11.96 -11.24 -0.16
N THR A 218 -12.84 -11.10 -1.15
CA THR A 218 -12.86 -12.01 -2.32
C THR A 218 -11.55 -11.91 -3.11
N GLU A 219 -11.11 -10.69 -3.42
CA GLU A 219 -9.86 -10.45 -4.13
C GLU A 219 -8.65 -10.85 -3.27
N ARG A 220 -8.67 -10.52 -1.96
CA ARG A 220 -7.63 -10.96 -1.00
C ARG A 220 -7.48 -12.47 -0.99
N ASN A 221 -8.58 -13.20 -0.83
CA ASN A 221 -8.56 -14.65 -0.71
C ASN A 221 -8.07 -15.30 -2.02
N ASN A 222 -8.46 -14.75 -3.18
CA ASN A 222 -7.91 -15.19 -4.46
C ASN A 222 -6.40 -14.93 -4.56
N LEU A 223 -5.93 -13.72 -4.20
CA LEU A 223 -4.52 -13.37 -4.19
C LEU A 223 -3.71 -14.32 -3.29
N LEU A 224 -4.14 -14.50 -2.05
CA LEU A 224 -3.47 -15.37 -1.08
C LEU A 224 -3.45 -16.83 -1.52
N GLU A 225 -4.54 -17.34 -2.10
CA GLU A 225 -4.59 -18.70 -2.64
C GLU A 225 -3.49 -18.93 -3.70
N GLN A 226 -3.32 -18.00 -4.64
CA GLN A 226 -2.28 -18.10 -5.67
C GLN A 226 -0.86 -17.99 -5.08
N ILE A 227 -0.66 -17.13 -4.08
CA ILE A 227 0.62 -16.96 -3.38
C ILE A 227 0.99 -18.20 -2.59
N PHE A 228 0.06 -18.74 -1.81
CA PHE A 228 0.29 -19.99 -1.08
C PHE A 228 0.62 -21.13 -2.02
N LYS A 229 -0.12 -21.27 -3.13
CA LYS A 229 0.16 -22.25 -4.17
C LYS A 229 1.57 -22.09 -4.77
N ALA A 230 1.96 -20.86 -5.14
CA ALA A 230 3.26 -20.58 -5.72
C ALA A 230 4.41 -20.85 -4.74
N SER A 231 4.28 -20.39 -3.49
CA SER A 231 5.26 -20.64 -2.42
C SER A 231 5.42 -22.13 -2.14
N HIS A 232 4.30 -22.86 -2.06
CA HIS A 232 4.30 -24.31 -1.83
C HIS A 232 4.93 -25.09 -2.98
N ALA A 233 4.55 -24.79 -4.23
CA ALA A 233 5.04 -25.53 -5.40
C ALA A 233 6.54 -25.31 -5.62
N ASN A 234 7.04 -24.10 -5.40
CA ASN A 234 8.43 -23.74 -5.69
C ASN A 234 9.34 -23.76 -4.45
N GLN A 235 8.79 -23.99 -3.26
CA GLN A 235 9.52 -23.98 -1.98
C GLN A 235 10.25 -22.67 -1.68
N ILE A 236 9.71 -21.55 -2.17
CA ILE A 236 10.27 -20.20 -1.97
C ILE A 236 9.42 -19.41 -0.95
N PRO A 237 10.07 -18.67 -0.04
CA PRO A 237 9.38 -17.72 0.83
C PRO A 237 8.85 -16.53 0.02
N ILE A 238 7.64 -16.08 0.38
CA ILE A 238 7.00 -14.90 -0.19
C ILE A 238 6.66 -13.95 0.97
N THR A 239 7.15 -12.73 0.92
CA THR A 239 6.93 -11.73 1.99
C THR A 239 6.24 -10.50 1.43
N PHE A 240 5.10 -10.14 2.01
CA PHE A 240 4.49 -8.83 1.82
C PHE A 240 5.22 -7.77 2.64
N LEU A 241 5.49 -6.63 2.01
CA LEU A 241 6.01 -5.42 2.64
C LEU A 241 4.94 -4.34 2.50
N SER A 242 4.52 -3.73 3.60
CA SER A 242 3.38 -2.80 3.61
C SER A 242 3.55 -1.60 4.54
N GLY A 243 2.69 -0.59 4.32
CA GLY A 243 2.69 0.70 5.01
C GLY A 243 1.33 1.11 5.56
N ASP A 244 1.00 2.39 5.40
CA ASP A 244 -0.29 3.05 5.69
C ASP A 244 -0.68 3.20 7.18
N VAL A 245 -0.80 2.08 7.90
CA VAL A 245 -1.43 1.98 9.25
C VAL A 245 -0.70 2.65 10.42
N HIS A 246 0.41 3.33 10.14
CA HIS A 246 1.27 4.02 11.08
C HIS A 246 1.83 3.21 12.28
N CYS A 247 1.66 1.89 12.26
CA CYS A 247 2.16 0.93 13.24
C CYS A 247 3.18 -0.04 12.60
N SER A 248 3.83 -0.85 13.43
CA SER A 248 4.61 -1.98 12.93
C SER A 248 3.97 -3.29 13.31
N SER A 249 4.04 -4.27 12.41
CA SER A 249 3.65 -5.64 12.72
C SER A 249 4.41 -6.64 11.86
N ALA A 250 4.44 -7.89 12.32
CA ALA A 250 4.90 -9.00 11.51
C ALA A 250 4.01 -10.22 11.75
N PHE A 251 3.49 -10.78 10.66
CA PHE A 251 2.62 -11.94 10.67
C PHE A 251 3.21 -13.04 9.80
N LYS A 252 3.19 -14.28 10.30
CA LYS A 252 3.31 -15.46 9.44
C LYS A 252 1.91 -15.92 9.07
N LEU A 253 1.71 -16.19 7.79
CA LEU A 253 0.46 -16.74 7.28
C LEU A 253 0.68 -18.21 6.96
N LYS A 254 -0.17 -19.07 7.51
CA LYS A 254 -0.12 -20.53 7.30
C LYS A 254 -1.37 -20.98 6.61
N SER A 255 -1.24 -21.93 5.67
CA SER A 255 -2.38 -22.53 5.00
C SER A 255 -2.45 -24.02 5.26
N THR A 256 -3.62 -24.53 5.64
CA THR A 256 -3.85 -25.97 5.82
C THR A 256 -3.84 -26.73 4.50
N ASN A 257 -4.18 -26.05 3.39
CA ASN A 257 -4.12 -26.59 2.03
C ASN A 257 -2.68 -26.63 1.48
N TYR A 258 -1.81 -25.71 1.91
CA TYR A 258 -0.45 -25.53 1.39
C TYR A 258 0.60 -25.58 2.48
N LYS A 259 0.76 -26.75 3.12
CA LYS A 259 1.57 -26.95 4.34
C LYS A 259 3.04 -26.50 4.28
N TYR A 260 3.65 -26.51 3.10
CA TYR A 260 5.06 -26.10 2.90
C TYR A 260 5.24 -24.64 2.45
N ALA A 261 4.15 -23.90 2.24
CA ALA A 261 4.24 -22.49 1.90
C ALA A 261 4.82 -21.68 3.06
N LYS A 262 5.65 -20.70 2.75
CA LYS A 262 6.27 -19.76 3.69
C LYS A 262 5.85 -18.36 3.30
N VAL A 263 4.79 -17.86 3.93
CA VAL A 263 4.22 -16.54 3.62
C VAL A 263 4.26 -15.65 4.85
N MET A 264 4.71 -14.41 4.69
CA MET A 264 4.74 -13.41 5.76
C MET A 264 4.18 -12.07 5.29
N ASN A 265 3.64 -11.27 6.21
CA ASN A 265 3.37 -9.84 6.02
C ASN A 265 4.16 -9.07 7.06
N ILE A 266 4.96 -8.09 6.64
CA ILE A 266 5.68 -7.19 7.54
C ILE A 266 5.30 -5.76 7.20
N THR A 267 4.76 -5.07 8.20
CA THR A 267 4.27 -3.71 8.09
C THR A 267 5.18 -2.77 8.85
N SER A 268 5.48 -1.62 8.27
CA SER A 268 6.17 -0.50 8.94
C SER A 268 5.45 0.82 8.68
N SER A 269 5.71 1.82 9.51
CA SER A 269 5.09 3.14 9.43
C SER A 269 5.88 4.11 8.56
N ALA A 270 5.22 5.19 8.14
CA ALA A 270 5.88 6.36 7.60
C ALA A 270 6.77 7.03 8.67
N ILE A 271 8.00 7.37 8.31
CA ILE A 271 8.97 8.01 9.21
C ILE A 271 8.50 9.40 9.67
N SER A 272 7.73 10.11 8.83
CA SER A 272 7.36 11.52 9.03
C SER A 272 6.04 11.73 9.76
N ARG A 273 5.15 10.73 9.82
CA ARG A 273 3.85 10.87 10.47
C ARG A 273 3.98 10.60 11.96
N LYS A 274 3.21 11.33 12.78
CA LYS A 274 3.08 11.02 14.21
C LYS A 274 2.43 9.64 14.37
N PRO A 275 3.04 8.70 15.12
CA PRO A 275 2.45 7.38 15.32
C PRO A 275 1.15 7.49 16.15
N PRO A 276 0.22 6.53 16.00
CA PRO A 276 -0.97 6.45 16.83
C PRO A 276 -0.56 6.17 18.28
N PRO A 277 -1.43 6.42 19.27
CA PRO A 277 -1.15 6.13 20.67
C PRO A 277 -0.72 4.67 20.89
N ALA A 278 0.16 4.42 21.86
CA ALA A 278 0.67 3.06 22.14
C ALA A 278 -0.46 2.03 22.41
N MET A 279 -1.59 2.47 22.96
CA MET A 279 -2.76 1.63 23.19
C MET A 279 -3.41 1.10 21.90
N ALA A 280 -3.13 1.68 20.73
CA ALA A 280 -3.62 1.18 19.45
C ALA A 280 -3.12 -0.24 19.14
N SER A 281 -2.04 -0.70 19.80
CA SER A 281 -1.55 -2.08 19.63
C SER A 281 -2.60 -3.13 19.99
N VAL A 282 -3.57 -2.84 20.87
CA VAL A 282 -4.65 -3.78 21.23
C VAL A 282 -5.62 -4.06 20.10
N ALA A 283 -5.63 -3.21 19.06
CA ALA A 283 -6.44 -3.40 17.86
C ALA A 283 -5.69 -4.18 16.77
N ILE A 284 -4.37 -4.38 16.91
CA ILE A 284 -3.57 -5.15 15.96
C ILE A 284 -3.98 -6.62 16.05
N GLU A 285 -3.97 -7.30 14.90
CA GLU A 285 -4.43 -8.66 14.75
C GLU A 285 -3.62 -9.64 15.62
N GLY A 286 -4.30 -10.56 16.29
CA GLY A 286 -3.67 -11.60 17.10
C GLY A 286 -3.39 -12.88 16.32
N SER A 287 -2.83 -13.88 16.99
CA SER A 287 -2.69 -15.22 16.41
C SER A 287 -4.05 -15.94 16.40
N LYS A 288 -4.68 -16.05 15.22
CA LYS A 288 -6.00 -16.67 15.03
C LYS A 288 -6.24 -17.09 13.57
N SER A 289 -7.36 -17.74 13.29
CA SER A 289 -7.81 -17.94 11.91
C SER A 289 -8.05 -16.60 11.22
N MET A 290 -7.54 -16.45 10.00
CA MET A 290 -7.76 -15.25 9.20
C MET A 290 -9.25 -15.01 9.00
N TYR A 291 -9.69 -13.77 9.18
CA TYR A 291 -11.10 -13.40 9.06
C TYR A 291 -11.69 -13.83 7.71
N ARG A 292 -12.85 -14.49 7.73
CA ARG A 292 -13.51 -15.06 6.54
C ARG A 292 -12.60 -15.89 5.63
N SER A 293 -11.66 -16.62 6.24
CA SER A 293 -10.92 -17.70 5.60
C SER A 293 -11.13 -18.99 6.39
N THR A 294 -11.29 -20.11 5.70
CA THR A 294 -11.50 -21.43 6.33
C THR A 294 -10.21 -22.24 6.46
N HIS A 295 -9.14 -21.82 5.78
CA HIS A 295 -7.89 -22.60 5.66
C HIS A 295 -6.63 -21.79 5.91
N ILE A 296 -6.74 -20.50 6.28
CA ILE A 296 -5.59 -19.64 6.55
C ILE A 296 -5.56 -19.25 8.05
N GLU A 297 -4.41 -19.45 8.67
CA GLU A 297 -4.11 -19.03 10.05
C GLU A 297 -3.06 -17.91 10.04
N VAL A 298 -3.26 -16.93 10.92
CA VAL A 298 -2.33 -15.85 11.20
C VAL A 298 -1.59 -16.16 12.49
N GLU A 299 -0.26 -16.09 12.47
CA GLU A 299 0.60 -16.09 13.66
C GLU A 299 1.22 -14.69 13.79
N ASN A 300 0.84 -13.96 14.83
CA ASN A 300 1.46 -12.68 15.19
C ASN A 300 2.86 -12.95 15.79
N VAL A 301 3.88 -12.40 15.12
CA VAL A 301 5.29 -12.51 15.50
C VAL A 301 5.77 -11.25 16.22
N PHE A 302 5.20 -10.09 15.86
CA PHE A 302 5.57 -8.80 16.40
C PHE A 302 4.45 -7.78 16.14
N GLU A 303 4.28 -6.85 17.08
CA GLU A 303 3.39 -5.70 16.97
C GLU A 303 3.95 -4.53 17.77
N MET A 304 3.74 -3.30 17.28
CA MET A 304 4.13 -2.08 17.97
C MET A 304 3.34 -0.88 17.47
N ALA A 305 2.83 -0.09 18.41
CA ALA A 305 2.25 1.23 18.19
C ALA A 305 2.97 2.28 19.05
N GLY A 306 2.71 3.58 18.82
CA GLY A 306 3.24 4.65 19.66
C GLY A 306 4.65 5.13 19.34
N LYS A 307 5.32 4.59 18.32
CA LYS A 307 6.69 4.97 17.95
C LYS A 307 6.87 5.06 16.43
N ASN A 308 7.62 6.09 16.00
CA ASN A 308 8.13 6.15 14.63
C ASN A 308 9.04 4.96 14.39
N ASN A 309 8.92 4.37 13.20
CA ASN A 309 9.65 3.18 12.82
C ASN A 309 9.86 3.12 11.30
N PHE A 310 10.80 2.29 10.88
CA PHE A 310 10.98 1.92 9.48
C PHE A 310 11.55 0.51 9.38
N LEU A 311 11.36 -0.13 8.24
CA LEU A 311 11.84 -1.48 7.96
C LEU A 311 13.08 -1.45 7.08
N VAL A 312 14.08 -2.26 7.43
CA VAL A 312 15.20 -2.64 6.56
C VAL A 312 15.16 -4.15 6.37
N VAL A 313 15.22 -4.63 5.13
CA VAL A 313 15.31 -6.06 4.83
C VAL A 313 16.69 -6.38 4.31
N ASP A 314 17.45 -7.13 5.10
CA ASP A 314 18.78 -7.60 4.74
C ASP A 314 18.66 -8.95 4.02
N VAL A 315 19.22 -9.02 2.81
CA VAL A 315 19.23 -10.22 1.97
C VAL A 315 20.69 -10.59 1.71
N GLU A 316 21.13 -11.66 2.35
CA GLU A 316 22.49 -12.18 2.21
C GLU A 316 22.45 -13.52 1.48
N SER A 317 23.29 -13.69 0.46
CA SER A 317 23.46 -15.00 -0.18
C SER A 317 24.92 -15.36 -0.31
N GLU A 318 25.31 -16.42 0.39
CA GLU A 318 26.67 -16.99 0.38
C GLU A 318 26.59 -18.50 0.16
N ASN A 319 27.44 -19.06 -0.71
CA ASN A 319 27.55 -20.50 -0.94
C ASN A 319 26.20 -21.22 -1.16
N ASN A 320 25.33 -20.58 -1.95
CA ASN A 320 23.95 -20.98 -2.19
C ASN A 320 22.97 -20.94 -1.01
N ASN A 321 23.41 -20.64 0.20
CA ASN A 321 22.53 -20.34 1.31
C ASN A 321 21.97 -18.92 1.16
N LEU A 322 20.72 -18.74 1.55
CA LEU A 322 20.04 -17.45 1.57
C LEU A 322 19.66 -17.18 3.03
N SER A 323 20.04 -16.03 3.56
CA SER A 323 19.50 -15.51 4.81
C SER A 323 18.73 -14.24 4.53
N ILE A 324 17.52 -14.16 5.06
CA ILE A 324 16.69 -12.96 4.95
C ILE A 324 16.24 -12.56 6.34
N LYS A 325 16.57 -11.33 6.72
CA LYS A 325 16.21 -10.73 8.01
C LYS A 325 15.50 -9.40 7.79
N ALA A 326 14.36 -9.24 8.45
CA ALA A 326 13.64 -7.99 8.50
C ALA A 326 13.94 -7.30 9.83
N ASN A 327 14.39 -6.05 9.76
CA ASN A 327 14.82 -5.24 10.88
C ASN A 327 13.93 -4.02 11.00
N ILE A 328 13.06 -4.02 12.01
CA ILE A 328 12.22 -2.87 12.32
C ILE A 328 13.00 -1.99 13.29
N TYR A 329 13.44 -0.84 12.79
CA TYR A 329 14.09 0.19 13.58
C TYR A 329 13.06 1.15 14.13
N TYR A 330 13.23 1.59 15.38
CA TYR A 330 12.29 2.50 16.02
C TYR A 330 12.94 3.32 17.13
N GLY A 331 12.37 4.49 17.39
CA GLY A 331 12.91 5.44 18.36
C GLY A 331 12.00 6.66 18.52
N LYS A 332 12.46 7.61 19.33
CA LYS A 332 11.87 8.94 19.48
C LYS A 332 12.75 9.98 18.76
N PRO A 333 12.17 11.15 18.44
CA PRO A 333 12.98 12.29 18.02
C PRO A 333 14.07 12.58 19.08
N ASN A 334 15.33 12.60 18.64
CA ASN A 334 16.54 12.82 19.45
C ASN A 334 17.04 11.64 20.31
N ASP A 335 16.61 10.40 20.06
CA ASP A 335 17.30 9.25 20.64
C ASP A 335 18.74 9.17 20.07
N ASP A 336 19.74 8.93 20.93
CA ASP A 336 21.15 8.80 20.52
C ASP A 336 21.38 7.57 19.62
N GLU A 337 20.57 6.53 19.79
CA GLU A 337 20.60 5.29 19.01
C GLU A 337 19.18 4.76 18.76
N LEU A 338 18.97 4.15 17.59
CA LEU A 338 17.71 3.49 17.27
C LEU A 338 17.65 2.10 17.88
N GLN A 339 16.50 1.73 18.43
CA GLN A 339 16.23 0.36 18.82
C GLN A 339 15.88 -0.47 17.58
N LYS A 340 16.17 -1.77 17.61
CA LYS A 340 15.92 -2.70 16.50
C LYS A 340 15.20 -3.95 16.99
N LYS A 341 14.14 -4.34 16.29
CA LYS A 341 13.55 -5.69 16.36
C LYS A 341 13.90 -6.46 15.09
N GLU A 342 14.62 -7.56 15.25
CA GLU A 342 14.94 -8.48 14.15
C GLU A 342 13.86 -9.58 14.04
N ILE A 343 13.45 -9.87 12.81
CA ILE A 343 12.51 -10.91 12.41
C ILE A 343 13.19 -11.75 11.34
N LYS A 344 13.36 -13.04 11.61
CA LYS A 344 13.93 -13.99 10.65
C LYS A 344 12.87 -14.45 9.65
N ILE A 345 13.13 -14.26 8.35
CA ILE A 345 12.28 -14.75 7.25
C ILE A 345 12.81 -16.10 6.75
N VAL A 346 14.12 -16.21 6.50
CA VAL A 346 14.82 -17.44 6.03
C VAL A 346 16.05 -17.75 6.85
#